data_AF-A0A534K4Z1-F1
#
_entry.id   AF-A0A534K4Z1-F1
#
_cell.length_a   1.000
_cell.length_b   1.000
_cell.length_c   1.000
_cell.angle_alpha   90.00
_cell.angle_beta   90.00
_cell.angle_gamma   90.00
#
_symmetry.space_group_name_H-M   'P 1'
#
loop_
_entity.id
_entity.type
_entity.pdbx_description
1 polymer ?
#
loop_
_entity_poly.entity_id
_entity_poly.type
_entity_poly.pdbx_seq_one_letter_code
_entity_poly.pdbx_strand_id
1 'polypeptide(L)'
;MGDPGFRELLKEAFFNNLGALLLVADGTRFETVYLLTEWYDAVRSVCGEVPTVVLINKSDVAALARVEAAAADVCEPIGCHWIVTSAKTGENVEQAFRLVSQLYVTRARAMKGKVDLSAGRPAVYVTGKVF
;
A
#
# COMPACT_ATOMS: atom_id res chain seq x y z
N MET A 1 1.46 12.23 -6.88
CA MET A 1 0.45 11.18 -7.10
C MET A 1 -0.29 10.91 -5.79
N GLY A 2 -1.16 11.82 -5.40
CA GLY A 2 -2.05 11.66 -4.24
C GLY A 2 -3.12 12.76 -4.19
N ASP A 3 -3.30 13.45 -5.31
CA ASP A 3 -4.37 14.40 -5.51
C ASP A 3 -5.67 13.60 -5.72
N PRO A 4 -6.77 13.92 -5.03
CA PRO A 4 -8.04 13.21 -5.20
C PRO A 4 -8.57 13.21 -6.65
N GLY A 5 -8.31 14.27 -7.42
CA GLY A 5 -8.65 14.35 -8.85
C GLY A 5 -7.80 13.40 -9.70
N PHE A 6 -6.57 13.13 -9.29
CA PHE A 6 -5.68 12.16 -9.94
C PHE A 6 -6.17 10.70 -9.75
N ARG A 7 -6.94 10.41 -8.69
CA ARG A 7 -7.52 9.09 -8.42
C ARG A 7 -8.58 8.71 -9.46
N GLU A 8 -9.52 9.60 -9.79
CA GLU A 8 -10.57 9.28 -10.76
C GLU A 8 -10.07 9.23 -12.21
N LEU A 9 -9.11 10.07 -12.56
CA LEU A 9 -8.62 10.19 -13.94
C LEU A 9 -7.78 8.99 -14.43
N LEU A 10 -7.19 8.21 -13.54
CA LEU A 10 -6.11 7.28 -13.88
C LEU A 10 -6.25 5.87 -13.29
N LYS A 11 -7.39 5.59 -12.63
CA LYS A 11 -7.74 4.28 -12.04
C LYS A 11 -7.48 3.11 -12.99
N GLU A 12 -8.02 3.18 -14.20
CA GLU A 12 -7.89 2.08 -15.16
C GLU A 12 -6.47 1.97 -15.74
N ALA A 13 -5.80 3.10 -15.98
CA ALA A 13 -4.49 3.12 -16.61
C ALA A 13 -3.33 2.64 -15.71
N PHE A 14 -3.44 2.84 -14.39
CA PHE A 14 -2.37 2.51 -13.43
C PHE A 14 -2.63 1.26 -12.59
N PHE A 15 -3.89 0.87 -12.42
CA PHE A 15 -4.24 -0.29 -11.60
C PHE A 15 -4.41 -1.58 -12.42
N ASN A 16 -4.46 -1.50 -13.75
CA ASN A 16 -4.45 -2.72 -14.58
C ASN A 16 -3.19 -3.57 -14.31
N ASN A 17 -3.38 -4.87 -14.07
CA ASN A 17 -2.33 -5.85 -13.70
C ASN A 17 -1.52 -5.53 -12.43
N LEU A 18 -2.13 -4.82 -11.46
CA LEU A 18 -1.50 -4.62 -10.17
C LEU A 18 -1.38 -5.94 -9.40
N GLY A 19 -0.14 -6.33 -9.12
CA GLY A 19 0.16 -7.56 -8.39
C GLY A 19 0.13 -7.37 -6.88
N ALA A 20 0.53 -6.19 -6.40
CA ALA A 20 0.54 -5.83 -4.98
C ALA A 20 0.59 -4.31 -4.78
N LEU A 21 0.22 -3.87 -3.58
CA LEU A 21 0.00 -2.47 -3.22
C LEU A 21 0.83 -2.06 -2.00
N LEU A 22 1.53 -0.93 -2.11
CA LEU A 22 2.10 -0.20 -0.99
C LEU A 22 1.31 1.11 -0.79
N LEU A 23 0.64 1.22 0.36
CA LEU A 23 -0.11 2.41 0.77
C LEU A 23 0.74 3.22 1.75
N VAL A 24 1.13 4.45 1.40
CA VAL A 24 2.08 5.22 2.21
C VAL A 24 1.40 6.44 2.83
N ALA A 25 1.38 6.49 4.17
CA ALA A 25 0.97 7.63 4.97
C ALA A 25 2.18 8.40 5.50
N ASP A 26 1.95 9.65 5.91
CA ASP A 26 2.93 10.50 6.58
C ASP A 26 2.79 10.36 8.09
N GLY A 27 3.78 9.79 8.76
CA GLY A 27 3.79 9.59 10.22
C GLY A 27 3.83 10.89 11.04
N THR A 28 4.16 12.03 10.42
CA THR A 28 4.04 13.34 11.10
C THR A 28 2.60 13.87 11.11
N ARG A 29 1.70 13.27 10.32
CA ARG A 29 0.31 13.70 10.11
C ARG A 29 -0.61 12.47 10.15
N PHE A 30 -1.01 12.09 11.36
CA PHE A 30 -1.74 10.84 11.62
C PHE A 30 -3.07 10.75 10.87
N GLU A 31 -3.68 11.88 10.52
CA GLU A 31 -4.91 11.95 9.72
C GLU A 31 -4.73 11.30 8.33
N THR A 32 -3.51 11.30 7.80
CA THR A 32 -3.20 10.70 6.50
C THR A 32 -3.31 9.18 6.49
N VAL A 33 -3.25 8.53 7.67
CA VAL A 33 -3.44 7.09 7.80
C VAL A 33 -4.88 6.71 7.47
N TYR A 34 -5.86 7.47 7.96
CA TYR A 34 -7.29 7.22 7.70
C TYR A 34 -7.66 7.42 6.23
N LEU A 35 -6.94 8.29 5.51
CA LEU A 35 -7.14 8.49 4.08
C LEU A 35 -6.69 7.30 3.23
N LEU A 36 -5.92 6.36 3.80
CA LEU A 36 -5.47 5.17 3.06
C LEU A 36 -6.62 4.20 2.76
N THR A 37 -7.69 4.18 3.57
CA THR A 37 -8.87 3.33 3.34
C THR A 37 -9.52 3.67 2.00
N GLU A 38 -9.64 4.97 1.70
CA GLU A 38 -10.17 5.44 0.44
C GLU A 38 -9.32 4.96 -0.76
N TRP A 39 -7.99 5.00 -0.63
CA TRP A 39 -7.10 4.48 -1.67
C TRP A 39 -7.19 2.97 -1.82
N TYR A 40 -7.29 2.24 -0.72
CA TYR A 40 -7.49 0.80 -0.72
C TYR A 40 -8.76 0.41 -1.49
N ASP A 41 -9.90 1.06 -1.20
CA ASP A 41 -11.17 0.80 -1.87
C ASP A 41 -11.11 1.13 -3.36
N ALA A 42 -10.38 2.18 -3.73
CA ALA A 42 -10.15 2.54 -5.14
C ALA A 42 -9.47 1.42 -5.91
N VAL A 43 -8.35 0.92 -5.37
CA VAL A 43 -7.55 -0.13 -6.02
C VAL A 43 -8.36 -1.43 -6.05
N ARG A 44 -9.01 -1.77 -4.93
CA ARG A 44 -9.86 -2.96 -4.82
C ARG A 44 -11.00 -2.96 -5.85
N SER A 45 -11.59 -1.80 -6.14
CA SER A 45 -12.68 -1.69 -7.12
C SER A 45 -12.24 -2.00 -8.56
N VAL A 46 -10.95 -1.87 -8.88
CA VAL A 46 -10.40 -2.09 -10.22
C VAL A 46 -9.72 -3.46 -10.34
N CYS A 47 -8.91 -3.84 -9.36
CA CYS A 47 -8.06 -5.04 -9.41
C CYS A 47 -8.60 -6.24 -8.63
N GLY A 48 -9.65 -6.03 -7.83
CA GLY A 48 -10.00 -6.94 -6.74
C GLY A 48 -8.96 -6.91 -5.61
N GLU A 49 -8.98 -7.95 -4.78
CA GLU A 49 -8.07 -8.03 -3.64
C GLU A 49 -6.64 -8.34 -4.06
N VAL A 50 -5.71 -7.51 -3.62
CA VAL A 50 -4.28 -7.63 -3.88
C VAL A 50 -3.53 -7.57 -2.55
N PRO A 51 -2.39 -8.27 -2.41
CA PRO A 51 -1.49 -8.12 -1.28
C PRO A 51 -1.19 -6.65 -1.03
N THR A 52 -1.49 -6.18 0.18
CA THR A 52 -1.38 -4.77 0.53
C THR A 52 -0.57 -4.63 1.82
N VAL A 53 0.37 -3.69 1.81
CA VAL A 53 1.13 -3.28 3.01
C VAL A 53 1.03 -1.77 3.17
N VAL A 54 0.68 -1.33 4.38
CA VAL A 54 0.64 0.07 4.78
C VAL A 54 2.01 0.50 5.30
N LEU A 55 2.56 1.57 4.77
CA LEU A 55 3.80 2.18 5.23
C LEU A 55 3.49 3.49 5.93
N ILE A 56 3.93 3.61 7.17
CA ILE A 56 3.95 4.88 7.87
C ILE A 56 5.32 5.49 7.66
N ASN A 57 5.44 6.48 6.78
CA ASN A 57 6.72 7.09 6.44
C ASN A 57 7.11 8.22 7.40
N LYS A 58 8.37 8.64 7.37
CA LYS A 58 8.97 9.67 8.24
C LYS A 58 9.07 9.28 9.71
N SER A 59 9.32 7.99 10.02
CA SER A 59 9.55 7.50 11.39
C SER A 59 10.65 8.27 12.13
N ASP A 60 11.61 8.87 11.41
CA ASP A 60 12.71 9.66 11.96
C ASP A 60 12.27 10.94 12.71
N VAL A 61 11.04 11.42 12.47
CA VAL A 61 10.50 12.65 13.09
C VAL A 61 9.05 12.50 13.58
N ALA A 62 8.46 11.31 13.45
CA ALA A 62 7.07 11.05 13.79
C ALA A 62 6.87 10.74 15.29
N ALA A 63 5.69 11.09 15.81
CA ALA A 63 5.25 10.66 17.14
C ALA A 63 4.65 9.25 17.07
N LEU A 64 5.51 8.22 17.14
CA LEU A 64 5.16 6.82 16.82
C LEU A 64 3.89 6.31 17.51
N ALA A 65 3.72 6.55 18.82
CA ALA A 65 2.57 6.03 19.58
C ALA A 65 1.20 6.44 19.01
N ARG A 66 1.05 7.67 18.50
CA ARG A 66 -0.22 8.13 17.88
C ARG A 66 -0.47 7.45 16.54
N VAL A 67 0.59 7.14 15.82
CA VAL A 67 0.50 6.58 14.48
C VAL A 67 0.27 5.07 14.51
N GLU A 68 0.85 4.37 15.48
CA GLU A 68 0.59 2.94 15.68
C GLU A 68 -0.89 2.66 15.98
N ALA A 69 -1.52 3.51 16.81
CA ALA A 69 -2.96 3.42 17.08
C ALA A 69 -3.79 3.63 15.80
N ALA A 70 -3.52 4.70 15.03
CA ALA A 70 -4.22 4.96 13.77
C ALA A 70 -3.99 3.86 12.73
N ALA A 71 -2.79 3.28 12.68
CA ALA A 71 -2.47 2.18 11.79
C ALA A 71 -3.24 0.91 12.17
N ALA A 72 -3.35 0.60 13.46
CA ALA A 72 -4.16 -0.52 13.93
C ALA A 72 -5.64 -0.34 13.55
N ASP A 73 -6.21 0.86 13.81
CA ASP A 73 -7.60 1.18 13.48
C ASP A 73 -7.93 1.00 11.98
N VAL A 74 -6.98 1.33 11.11
CA VAL A 74 -7.15 1.18 9.65
C VAL A 74 -6.85 -0.24 9.17
N CYS A 75 -5.82 -0.88 9.71
CA CYS A 75 -5.32 -2.15 9.16
C CYS A 75 -6.05 -3.37 9.70
N GLU A 76 -6.55 -3.34 10.94
CA GLU A 76 -7.25 -4.47 11.57
C GLU A 76 -8.54 -4.86 10.82
N PRO A 77 -9.42 -3.93 10.42
CA PRO A 77 -10.61 -4.28 9.64
C PRO A 77 -10.29 -4.77 8.22
N ILE A 78 -9.17 -4.31 7.65
CA ILE A 78 -8.73 -4.64 6.28
C ILE A 78 -7.93 -5.96 6.27
N GLY A 79 -7.37 -6.37 7.41
CA GLY A 79 -6.45 -7.52 7.51
C GLY A 79 -5.12 -7.29 6.79
N CYS A 80 -4.68 -6.04 6.65
CA CYS A 80 -3.41 -5.72 5.98
C CYS A 80 -2.25 -5.58 6.98
N HIS A 81 -1.02 -5.78 6.49
CA HIS A 81 0.18 -5.55 7.30
C HIS A 81 0.54 -4.06 7.28
N TRP A 82 1.13 -3.57 8.37
CA TRP A 82 1.72 -2.23 8.39
C TRP A 82 3.13 -2.23 8.97
N ILE A 83 3.92 -1.24 8.57
CA ILE A 83 5.30 -1.04 9.03
C ILE A 83 5.66 0.45 9.03
N VAL A 84 6.37 0.90 10.06
CA VAL A 84 6.96 2.24 10.11
C VAL A 84 8.24 2.28 9.28
N THR A 85 8.45 3.36 8.55
CA THR A 85 9.56 3.53 7.61
C THR A 85 10.09 4.96 7.66
N SER A 86 11.36 5.13 7.30
CA SER A 86 11.91 6.43 6.96
C SER A 86 12.65 6.33 5.63
N ALA A 87 12.06 6.95 4.60
CA ALA A 87 12.75 7.13 3.33
C ALA A 87 14.04 7.96 3.46
N LYS A 88 14.17 8.78 4.51
CA LYS A 88 15.33 9.63 4.76
C LYS A 88 16.52 8.83 5.31
N THR A 89 16.27 7.94 6.25
CA THR A 89 17.33 7.12 6.87
C THR A 89 17.50 5.76 6.19
N GLY A 90 16.52 5.34 5.40
CA GLY A 90 16.44 4.00 4.82
C GLY A 90 15.82 2.96 5.76
N GLU A 91 15.44 3.36 6.98
CA GLU A 91 14.84 2.47 7.97
C GLU A 91 13.60 1.77 7.41
N ASN A 92 13.61 0.44 7.48
CA ASN A 92 12.53 -0.46 7.07
C ASN A 92 12.06 -0.37 5.61
N VAL A 93 12.71 0.45 4.77
CA VAL A 93 12.35 0.56 3.35
C VAL A 93 12.55 -0.77 2.62
N GLU A 94 13.72 -1.40 2.78
CA GLU A 94 13.97 -2.72 2.15
C GLU A 94 13.00 -3.79 2.69
N GLN A 95 12.74 -3.77 4.00
CA GLN A 95 11.84 -4.73 4.63
C GLN A 95 10.41 -4.60 4.11
N ALA A 96 9.92 -3.37 3.91
CA ALA A 96 8.62 -3.10 3.32
C ALA A 96 8.49 -3.69 1.91
N PHE A 97 9.47 -3.44 1.04
CA PHE A 97 9.49 -4.01 -0.31
C PHE A 97 9.61 -5.54 -0.31
N ARG A 98 10.42 -6.10 0.60
CA ARG A 98 10.56 -7.55 0.76
C ARG A 98 9.26 -8.20 1.21
N LEU A 99 8.57 -7.61 2.19
CA LEU A 99 7.30 -8.10 2.72
C LEU A 99 6.23 -8.15 1.62
N VAL A 100 5.99 -7.04 0.92
CA VAL A 100 4.97 -7.00 -0.14
C VAL A 100 5.28 -7.98 -1.28
N SER A 101 6.57 -8.14 -1.61
CA SER A 101 7.02 -9.10 -2.62
C SER A 101 6.79 -10.55 -2.19
N GLN A 102 7.04 -10.88 -0.92
CA GLN A 102 6.79 -12.22 -0.38
C GLN A 102 5.29 -12.55 -0.39
N LEU A 103 4.45 -11.61 0.02
CA LEU A 103 2.99 -11.78 -0.03
C LEU A 103 2.51 -11.98 -1.48
N TYR A 104 3.04 -11.19 -2.41
CA TYR A 104 2.76 -11.35 -3.84
C TYR A 104 3.12 -12.74 -4.36
N VAL A 105 4.36 -13.19 -4.15
CA VAL A 105 4.83 -14.50 -4.62
C VAL A 105 4.02 -15.63 -3.98
N THR A 106 3.67 -15.52 -2.70
CA THR A 106 2.88 -16.52 -1.98
C THR A 106 1.48 -16.64 -2.58
N ARG A 107 0.82 -15.50 -2.81
CA ARG A 107 -0.48 -15.46 -3.49
C ARG A 107 -0.39 -16.01 -4.91
N ALA A 108 0.59 -15.58 -5.69
CA ALA A 108 0.78 -16.02 -7.07
C ALA A 108 1.00 -17.55 -7.16
N ARG A 109 1.72 -18.15 -6.20
CA ARG A 109 1.89 -19.60 -6.08
C ARG A 109 0.58 -20.30 -5.73
N ALA A 110 -0.19 -19.78 -4.78
CA ALA A 110 -1.50 -20.34 -4.42
C ALA A 110 -2.50 -20.27 -5.59
N MET A 111 -2.35 -19.27 -6.47
CA MET A 111 -3.21 -19.06 -7.63
C MET A 111 -2.72 -19.77 -8.91
N LYS A 112 -1.63 -20.56 -8.87
CA LYS A 112 -1.15 -21.34 -10.02
C LYS A 112 -2.27 -22.26 -10.54
N GLY A 113 -2.68 -22.03 -11.80
CA GLY A 113 -3.81 -22.68 -12.46
C GLY A 113 -5.02 -21.78 -12.73
N LYS A 114 -5.07 -20.57 -12.15
CA LYS A 114 -6.15 -19.57 -12.34
C LYS A 114 -5.68 -18.18 -12.78
N VAL A 115 -4.38 -17.89 -12.73
CA VAL A 115 -3.81 -16.59 -13.11
C VAL A 115 -3.09 -16.72 -14.44
N ASP A 116 -3.59 -16.00 -15.43
CA ASP A 116 -2.94 -15.85 -16.72
C ASP A 116 -1.71 -14.93 -16.57
N LEU A 117 -0.52 -15.55 -16.53
CA LEU A 117 0.76 -14.83 -16.48
C LEU A 117 1.14 -14.18 -17.83
N SER A 118 0.32 -14.37 -18.88
CA SER A 118 0.53 -13.74 -20.19
C SER A 118 -0.03 -12.31 -20.29
N ALA A 119 -0.84 -11.87 -19.32
CA ALA A 119 -1.53 -10.58 -19.33
C ALA A 119 -0.64 -9.34 -19.12
N GLY A 120 0.68 -9.49 -18.93
CA GLY A 120 1.62 -8.40 -18.67
C GLY A 120 2.33 -8.56 -17.33
N ARG A 121 3.44 -7.85 -17.13
CA ARG A 121 4.23 -7.98 -15.89
C ARG A 121 3.44 -7.40 -14.72
N PRO A 122 3.34 -8.12 -13.59
CA PRO A 122 2.68 -7.61 -12.38
C PRO A 122 3.39 -6.34 -11.89
N ALA A 123 2.64 -5.25 -11.78
CA ALA A 123 3.16 -3.99 -11.26
C ALA A 123 3.01 -3.91 -9.73
N VAL A 124 3.98 -3.32 -9.06
CA VAL A 124 3.84 -2.86 -7.67
C VAL A 124 3.56 -1.36 -7.74
N TYR A 125 2.40 -0.94 -7.24
CA TYR A 125 2.07 0.48 -7.17
C TYR A 125 2.34 1.02 -5.78
N VAL A 126 2.96 2.19 -5.73
CA VAL A 126 3.16 2.97 -4.51
C VAL A 126 2.30 4.21 -4.62
N THR A 127 1.28 4.32 -3.78
CA THR A 127 0.49 5.55 -3.66
C THR A 127 0.67 6.15 -2.29
N GLY A 128 0.89 7.45 -2.27
CA GLY A 128 1.21 8.18 -1.05
C GLY A 128 1.57 9.62 -1.38
N LYS A 129 0.57 10.50 -1.36
CA LYS A 129 0.81 11.94 -1.20
C LYS A 129 -0.45 12.63 -0.70
N VAL A 130 -0.63 12.73 0.61
CA VAL A 130 -1.50 13.77 1.16
C VAL A 130 -0.58 14.76 1.85
N PHE A 131 -0.45 15.96 1.28
CA PHE A 131 0.38 17.07 1.79
C PHE A 131 0.05 17.43 3.22
#